data_AF-A0A8X6R0C8-F1
#
_entry.id   AF-A0A8X6R0C8-F1
#
_cell.length_a   1.000
_cell.length_b   1.000
_cell.length_c   1.000
_cell.angle_alpha   90.00
_cell.angle_beta   90.00
_cell.angle_gamma   90.00
#
_symmetry.space_group_name_H-M   'P 1'
#
loop_
_entity.id
_entity.type
_entity.pdbx_description
1 polymer ?
#
loop_
_entity_poly.entity_id
_entity_poly.type
_entity_poly.pdbx_seq_one_letter_code
_entity_poly.pdbx_strand_id
1 'polypeptide(L)'
;MRYKFCGPKLTACTMLLSTMGMVILGVVGLLFWINCTSFAEDLMIEEIDENFKTKMNDRYNELAYNCLIAAGMYALTLIVAIWQYILNRRDGSIIALF
;
A
#
# COMPACT_ATOMS: atom_id res chain seq x y z
N MET A 1 -29.85 -6.35 2.74
CA MET A 1 -29.05 -6.01 3.94
C MET A 1 -27.98 -4.99 3.55
N ARG A 2 -28.09 -3.74 4.00
CA ARG A 2 -27.09 -2.68 3.74
C ARG A 2 -26.09 -2.68 4.90
N TYR A 3 -25.08 -3.55 4.85
CA TYR A 3 -24.02 -3.58 5.87
C TYR A 3 -23.13 -2.34 5.71
N LYS A 4 -23.42 -1.30 6.50
CA LYS A 4 -22.55 -0.14 6.69
C LYS A 4 -21.57 -0.46 7.81
N PHE A 5 -20.35 -0.89 7.46
CA PHE A 5 -19.35 -1.23 8.46
C PHE A 5 -18.66 0.01 9.03
N CYS A 6 -18.72 1.16 8.33
CA CYS A 6 -17.92 2.34 8.59
C CYS A 6 -18.74 3.63 8.42
N GLY A 7 -18.64 4.58 9.37
CA GLY A 7 -19.32 5.88 9.30
C GLY A 7 -18.73 6.82 8.22
N PRO A 8 -19.45 7.90 7.84
CA PRO A 8 -19.06 8.81 6.76
C PRO A 8 -17.65 9.41 6.90
N LYS A 9 -17.25 9.79 8.12
CA LYS A 9 -15.93 10.40 8.41
C LYS A 9 -14.79 9.41 8.25
N LEU A 10 -14.98 8.18 8.74
CA LEU A 10 -13.95 7.15 8.73
C LEU A 10 -13.70 6.64 7.30
N THR A 11 -14.75 6.52 6.47
CA THR A 11 -14.62 6.13 5.05
C THR A 11 -13.77 7.12 4.26
N ALA A 12 -13.92 8.42 4.50
CA ALA A 12 -13.12 9.45 3.84
C ALA A 12 -11.62 9.33 4.21
N CYS A 13 -11.32 9.11 5.49
CA CYS A 13 -9.94 8.85 5.93
C CYS A 13 -9.36 7.58 5.31
N THR A 14 -10.13 6.49 5.23
CA THR A 14 -9.67 5.23 4.63
C THR A 14 -9.36 5.38 3.14
N MET A 15 -10.15 6.17 2.40
CA MET A 15 -9.85 6.48 0.99
C MET A 15 -8.54 7.24 0.83
N LEU A 16 -8.32 8.28 1.65
CA LEU A 16 -7.10 9.08 1.58
C LEU A 16 -5.85 8.27 1.92
N LEU A 17 -5.89 7.55 3.05
CA LEU A 17 -4.78 6.71 3.51
C LEU A 17 -4.47 5.58 2.52
N SER A 18 -5.51 4.96 1.96
CA SER A 18 -5.34 3.88 1.00
C SER A 18 -4.74 4.37 -0.32
N THR A 19 -5.17 5.54 -0.81
CA THR A 19 -4.59 6.16 -2.02
C THR A 19 -3.11 6.51 -1.83
N MET A 20 -2.76 7.16 -0.71
CA MET A 20 -1.38 7.53 -0.42
C MET A 20 -0.49 6.30 -0.21
N GLY A 21 -0.97 5.30 0.55
CA GLY A 21 -0.24 4.06 0.80
C GLY A 21 0.02 3.27 -0.48
N MET A 22 -0.98 3.15 -1.36
CA MET A 22 -0.84 2.47 -2.65
C MET A 22 0.24 3.11 -3.53
N VAL A 23 0.27 4.45 -3.61
CA VAL A 23 1.24 5.17 -4.45
C VAL A 23 2.67 5.01 -3.90
N ILE A 24 2.87 5.23 -2.60
CA ILE A 24 4.20 5.14 -1.98
C ILE A 24 4.74 3.72 -2.08
N LEU A 25 3.95 2.71 -1.67
CA LEU A 25 4.39 1.30 -1.71
C LEU A 25 4.57 0.78 -3.13
N GLY A 26 3.73 1.23 -4.07
CA GLY A 26 3.87 0.87 -5.48
C GLY A 26 5.17 1.42 -6.09
N VAL A 27 5.49 2.68 -5.84
CA VAL A 27 6.74 3.30 -6.32
C VAL A 27 7.95 2.65 -5.66
N VAL A 28 7.93 2.44 -4.34
CA VAL A 28 9.02 1.79 -3.60
C VAL A 28 9.25 0.35 -4.07
N GLY A 29 8.18 -0.45 -4.24
CA GLY A 29 8.28 -1.81 -4.75
C GLY A 29 8.87 -1.88 -6.16
N LEU A 30 8.54 -0.91 -7.02
CA LEU A 30 9.07 -0.83 -8.38
C LEU A 30 10.56 -0.39 -8.40
N LEU A 31 10.95 0.52 -7.51
CA LEU A 31 12.35 0.92 -7.31
C LEU A 31 13.21 -0.23 -6.79
N PHE A 32 12.67 -1.06 -5.89
CA PHE A 32 13.34 -2.28 -5.41
C PHE A 32 13.51 -3.32 -6.53
N TRP A 33 12.55 -3.44 -7.44
CA TRP A 33 12.64 -4.36 -8.59
C TRP A 33 13.75 -3.98 -9.57
N ILE A 34 14.06 -2.68 -9.69
CA ILE A 34 15.18 -2.17 -10.50
C ILE A 34 16.52 -2.21 -9.72
N ASN A 35 16.55 -2.76 -8.50
CA ASN A 35 17.72 -2.81 -7.62
C ASN A 35 18.36 -1.42 -7.38
N CYS A 36 17.53 -0.41 -7.06
CA CYS A 36 18.02 0.93 -6.80
C CYS A 36 18.96 0.98 -5.57
N THR A 37 20.17 1.50 -5.76
CA THR A 37 21.20 1.62 -4.70
C THR A 37 20.82 2.58 -3.58
N SER A 38 19.88 3.50 -3.82
CA SER A 38 19.38 4.43 -2.80
C SER A 38 18.66 3.75 -1.63
N PHE A 39 18.25 2.50 -1.78
CA PHE A 39 17.59 1.71 -0.73
C PHE A 39 18.50 0.60 -0.16
N ALA A 40 19.81 0.64 -0.45
CA ALA A 40 20.74 -0.36 0.05
C ALA A 40 20.83 -0.39 1.59
N GLU A 41 20.49 0.71 2.26
CA GLU A 41 20.43 0.78 3.74
C GLU A 41 19.22 0.04 4.34
N ASP A 42 18.14 -0.12 3.56
CA ASP A 42 16.92 -0.82 4.00
C ASP A 42 17.12 -2.34 3.95
N LEU A 43 18.06 -2.81 3.12
CA LEU A 43 18.57 -4.17 3.14
C LEU A 43 19.47 -4.33 4.36
N MET A 44 18.88 -4.73 5.50
CA MET A 44 19.63 -5.12 6.71
C MET A 44 20.52 -6.35 6.40
N ILE A 45 21.71 -6.12 5.84
CA ILE A 45 22.69 -7.15 5.54
C ILE A 45 23.77 -7.10 6.60
N GLU A 46 23.76 -8.10 7.47
CA GLU A 46 24.59 -8.18 8.67
C GLU A 46 26.00 -8.72 8.39
N GLU A 47 26.21 -9.41 7.26
CA GLU A 47 27.48 -10.08 6.95
C GLU A 47 27.97 -9.87 5.52
N ILE A 48 29.20 -9.38 5.40
CA ILE A 48 29.93 -9.23 4.13
C ILE A 48 30.64 -10.57 3.85
N ASP A 49 30.04 -11.39 2.99
CA ASP A 49 30.59 -12.67 2.51
C ASP A 49 30.93 -12.60 1.02
N GLU A 50 31.68 -13.57 0.50
CA GLU A 50 32.02 -13.67 -0.94
C GLU A 50 30.78 -13.70 -1.84
N ASN A 51 29.62 -14.16 -1.31
CA ASN A 51 28.33 -14.19 -2.01
C ASN A 51 27.44 -12.95 -1.76
N PHE A 52 27.98 -11.88 -1.20
CA PHE A 52 27.23 -10.68 -0.81
C PHE A 52 26.39 -10.09 -1.97
N LYS A 53 26.93 -10.08 -3.18
CA LYS A 53 26.25 -9.50 -4.35
C LYS A 53 25.00 -10.29 -4.75
N THR A 54 25.03 -11.62 -4.62
CA THR A 54 23.87 -12.49 -4.91
C THR A 54 22.83 -12.35 -3.82
N LYS A 55 23.23 -12.42 -2.55
CA LYS A 55 22.34 -12.21 -1.38
C LYS A 55 21.65 -10.84 -1.44
N MET A 56 22.37 -9.79 -1.83
CA MET A 56 21.81 -8.45 -2.02
C MET A 56 20.64 -8.48 -3.02
N ASN A 57 20.87 -9.03 -4.22
CA ASN A 57 19.85 -9.10 -5.27
C ASN A 57 18.63 -9.95 -4.85
N ASP A 58 18.84 -11.03 -4.11
CA ASP A 58 17.73 -11.83 -3.57
C ASP A 58 16.89 -11.02 -2.57
N ARG A 59 17.55 -10.27 -1.67
CA ARG A 59 16.87 -9.42 -0.68
C ARG A 59 16.11 -8.27 -1.32
N TYR A 60 16.66 -7.65 -2.36
CA TYR A 60 15.96 -6.66 -3.17
C TYR A 60 14.65 -7.23 -3.75
N ASN A 61 14.70 -8.45 -4.29
CA ASN A 61 13.51 -9.12 -4.83
C ASN A 61 12.50 -9.48 -3.73
N GLU A 62 12.94 -10.02 -2.59
CA GLU A 62 12.06 -10.32 -1.45
C GLU A 62 11.30 -9.08 -0.98
N LEU A 63 12.01 -7.95 -0.84
CA LEU A 63 11.43 -6.70 -0.37
C LEU A 63 10.51 -6.05 -1.42
N ALA A 64 10.88 -6.14 -2.70
CA ALA A 64 10.03 -5.72 -3.81
C ALA A 64 8.69 -6.48 -3.80
N TYR A 65 8.72 -7.80 -3.67
CA TYR A 65 7.51 -8.63 -3.62
C TYR A 65 6.61 -8.25 -2.44
N ASN A 66 7.19 -8.10 -1.25
CA ASN A 66 6.42 -7.71 -0.06
C ASN A 66 5.74 -6.34 -0.22
N CYS A 67 6.47 -5.35 -0.75
CA CYS A 67 5.93 -4.01 -0.99
C CYS A 67 4.84 -4.01 -2.06
N LEU A 68 5.02 -4.76 -3.16
CA LEU A 68 4.03 -4.86 -4.24
C LEU A 68 2.76 -5.59 -3.80
N ILE A 69 2.88 -6.66 -3.00
CA ILE A 69 1.72 -7.35 -2.42
C ILE A 69 0.97 -6.42 -1.47
N ALA A 70 1.69 -5.67 -0.62
CA ALA A 70 1.08 -4.67 0.25
C ALA A 70 0.35 -3.57 -0.55
N ALA A 71 0.96 -3.06 -1.61
CA ALA A 71 0.31 -2.10 -2.51
C ALA A 71 -0.97 -2.67 -3.14
N GLY A 72 -0.96 -3.96 -3.51
CA GLY A 72 -2.13 -4.70 -3.97
C GLY A 72 -3.23 -4.78 -2.90
N MET A 73 -2.88 -5.04 -1.64
CA MET A 73 -3.84 -5.02 -0.52
C MET A 73 -4.44 -3.62 -0.32
N TYR A 74 -3.63 -2.56 -0.41
CA TYR A 74 -4.15 -1.19 -0.37
C TYR A 74 -5.14 -0.94 -1.53
N ALA A 75 -4.84 -1.40 -2.75
CA ALA A 75 -5.77 -1.32 -3.88
C ALA A 75 -7.13 -1.99 -3.58
N LEU A 76 -7.12 -3.19 -2.98
CA LEU A 76 -8.34 -3.89 -2.58
C LEU A 76 -9.12 -3.11 -1.52
N THR A 77 -8.43 -2.55 -0.51
CA THR A 77 -9.09 -1.71 0.50
C THR A 77 -9.72 -0.45 -0.11
N LEU A 78 -9.08 0.14 -1.14
CA LEU A 78 -9.60 1.28 -1.87
C LEU A 78 -10.89 0.93 -2.61
N ILE A 79 -10.95 -0.23 -3.29
CA ILE A 79 -12.15 -0.72 -3.96
C ILE A 79 -13.31 -0.88 -2.96
N VAL A 80 -13.03 -1.50 -1.80
CA VAL A 80 -14.03 -1.65 -0.74
C VAL A 80 -14.46 -0.28 -0.19
N ALA A 81 -13.53 0.65 0.02
CA ALA A 81 -13.83 1.99 0.49
C ALA A 81 -14.70 2.76 -0.52
N ILE A 82 -14.41 2.67 -1.82
CA ILE A 82 -15.24 3.24 -2.91
C ILE A 82 -16.64 2.66 -2.88
N TRP A 83 -16.77 1.34 -2.70
CA TRP A 83 -18.07 0.70 -2.57
C TRP A 83 -18.86 1.24 -1.37
N GLN A 84 -18.20 1.37 -0.20
CA GLN A 84 -18.81 1.94 1.00
C GLN A 84 -19.20 3.42 0.80
N TYR A 85 -18.37 4.20 0.10
CA TYR A 85 -18.65 5.60 -0.21
C TYR A 85 -19.87 5.77 -1.11
N ILE A 86 -20.01 4.94 -2.16
CA ILE A 86 -21.19 4.97 -3.04
C ILE A 86 -22.45 4.62 -2.24
N LEU A 87 -22.40 3.62 -1.38
CA LEU A 87 -23.54 3.26 -0.52
C LEU A 87 -23.90 4.40 0.45
N ASN A 88 -22.90 5.04 1.05
CA ASN A 88 -23.11 6.09 2.03
C ASN A 88 -23.56 7.42 1.40
N ARG A 89 -23.13 7.70 0.16
CA ARG A 89 -23.62 8.84 -0.64
C ARG A 89 -25.10 8.68 -1.01
N ARG A 90 -25.57 7.44 -1.24
CA ARG A 90 -26.99 7.14 -1.51
C ARG A 90 -27.91 7.31 -0.30
N ASP A 91 -27.35 7.36 0.92
CA ASP A 91 -28.10 7.63 2.15
C ASP A 91 -28.01 9.11 2.59
N GLY A 92 -27.45 10.00 1.76
CA GLY A 92 -27.37 11.44 2.04
C GLY A 92 -26.40 11.85 3.16
N SER A 93 -25.81 10.90 3.89
CA SER A 93 -25.00 11.15 5.09
C SER A 93 -23.62 11.78 4.82
N ILE A 94 -23.14 11.78 3.56
CA ILE A 94 -21.87 12.42 3.16
C ILE A 94 -22.04 13.93 2.92
N ILE A 95 -23.22 14.40 2.50
CA ILE A 95 -23.48 15.82 2.21
C ILE A 95 -23.68 16.63 3.50
N ALA A 96 -24.17 16.00 4.58
CA ALA A 96 -24.31 16.63 5.90
C ALA A 96 -22.97 16.87 6.64
N LEU A 97 -21.83 16.65 5.98
CA LEU A 97 -20.48 16.75 6.53
C LEU A 97 -19.61 17.83 5.86
N PHE A 98 -20.17 18.56 4.90
CA PHE A 98 -19.63 19.80 4.34
C PHE A 98 -20.63 20.92 4.59
#